data_AF-A0A6J0SBW2-F1
#
_entry.id   AF-A0A6J0SBW2-F1
#
_cell.length_a   1.000
_cell.length_b   1.000
_cell.length_c   1.000
_cell.angle_alpha   90.00
_cell.angle_beta   90.00
_cell.angle_gamma   90.00
#
_symmetry.space_group_name_H-M   'P 1'
#
loop_
_entity.id
_entity.type
_entity.pdbx_description
1 polymer ?
#
loop_
_entity_poly.entity_id
_entity_poly.type
_entity_poly.pdbx_seq_one_letter_code
_entity_poly.pdbx_strand_id
1 'polypeptide(L)'
;VDPYLPYEYTSEGMLERIHAYIQYQDFCATVALPDKSNGYTMQSSTSPFSLQTNATSLVWSRNASSSPTTWPPVHSMQVWLSDIGQACTSTCQQHGLVCEPEFFKFINKKEVFQQLNIVCDNTESEMNHLYPAVAENVGECYLQKEPLLFSCAGCSTKYQRLCPCRDYRKGQVALCQDCL
;
A
#
# COMPACT_ATOMS: atom_id res chain seq x y z
N VAL A 1 -8.61 -38.61 5.44
CA VAL A 1 -8.38 -37.31 4.78
C VAL A 1 -9.75 -36.70 4.60
N ASP A 2 -9.98 -35.52 5.18
CA ASP A 2 -11.27 -34.86 5.09
C ASP A 2 -11.31 -34.01 3.81
N PRO A 3 -12.37 -34.11 2.99
CA PRO A 3 -12.54 -33.23 1.84
C PRO A 3 -12.54 -31.77 2.28
N TYR A 4 -11.73 -30.94 1.61
CA TYR A 4 -11.61 -29.51 1.90
C TYR A 4 -11.76 -28.69 0.62
N LEU A 5 -12.62 -27.68 0.69
CA LEU A 5 -12.83 -26.69 -0.37
C LEU A 5 -12.66 -25.30 0.25
N PRO A 6 -11.65 -24.50 -0.14
CA PRO A 6 -11.54 -23.12 0.32
C PRO A 6 -12.78 -22.31 -0.07
N TYR A 7 -13.21 -21.42 0.82
CA TYR A 7 -14.45 -20.67 0.66
C TYR A 7 -14.53 -19.90 -0.67
N GLU A 8 -13.43 -19.28 -1.12
CA GLU A 8 -13.33 -18.53 -2.38
C GLU A 8 -13.59 -19.34 -3.66
N TYR A 9 -13.53 -20.67 -3.56
CA TYR A 9 -13.84 -21.61 -4.62
C TYR A 9 -15.22 -22.26 -4.48
N THR A 10 -16.02 -21.87 -3.49
CA THR A 10 -17.45 -22.20 -3.42
C THR A 10 -18.27 -21.26 -4.30
N SER A 11 -19.50 -21.66 -4.66
CA SER A 11 -20.42 -20.79 -5.39
C SER A 11 -20.72 -19.49 -4.63
N GLU A 12 -20.91 -19.58 -3.31
CA GLU A 12 -21.16 -18.42 -2.44
C GLU A 12 -19.94 -17.49 -2.39
N GLY A 13 -18.74 -18.05 -2.16
CA GLY A 13 -17.52 -17.26 -2.11
C GLY A 13 -17.20 -16.57 -3.44
N MET A 14 -17.51 -17.19 -4.59
CA MET A 14 -17.39 -16.53 -5.89
C MET A 14 -18.38 -15.37 -6.06
N LEU A 15 -19.64 -15.57 -5.67
CA LEU A 15 -20.68 -14.53 -5.75
C LEU A 15 -20.36 -13.35 -4.83
N GLU A 16 -19.91 -13.59 -3.61
CA GLU A 16 -19.47 -12.55 -2.66
C GLU A 16 -18.34 -11.70 -3.26
N ARG A 17 -17.31 -12.35 -3.81
CA ARG A 17 -16.16 -11.66 -4.44
C ARG A 17 -16.58 -10.82 -5.63
N ILE A 18 -17.39 -11.38 -6.52
CA ILE A 18 -17.86 -10.66 -7.71
C ILE A 18 -18.79 -9.51 -7.31
N HIS A 19 -19.67 -9.71 -6.33
CA HIS A 19 -20.53 -8.66 -5.81
C HIS A 19 -19.71 -7.48 -5.29
N ALA A 20 -18.68 -7.74 -4.47
CA ALA A 20 -17.79 -6.70 -3.95
C ALA A 20 -17.09 -5.93 -5.08
N TYR A 21 -16.56 -6.62 -6.09
CA TYR A 21 -15.93 -5.96 -7.24
C TYR A 21 -16.92 -5.07 -8.01
N ILE A 22 -18.14 -5.54 -8.24
CA ILE A 22 -19.17 -4.76 -8.94
C ILE A 22 -19.58 -3.51 -8.14
N GLN A 23 -19.70 -3.62 -6.81
CA GLN A 23 -20.14 -2.49 -5.98
C GLN A 23 -19.05 -1.45 -5.73
N TYR A 24 -17.79 -1.90 -5.58
CA TYR A 24 -16.75 -1.04 -5.00
C TYR A 24 -15.51 -0.82 -5.87
N GLN A 25 -15.23 -1.69 -6.85
CA GLN A 25 -14.05 -1.52 -7.70
C GLN A 25 -14.36 -0.54 -8.84
N ASP A 26 -14.02 0.73 -8.63
CA ASP A 26 -14.25 1.81 -9.58
C ASP A 26 -12.94 2.38 -10.14
N PHE A 27 -12.72 2.20 -11.44
CA PHE A 27 -11.61 2.79 -12.20
C PHE A 27 -12.02 4.02 -13.03
N CYS A 28 -13.31 4.37 -13.03
CA CYS A 28 -13.87 5.48 -13.80
C CYS A 28 -13.85 6.80 -13.02
N ALA A 29 -13.94 6.73 -11.69
CA ALA A 29 -13.80 7.90 -10.84
C ALA A 29 -12.42 8.54 -11.06
N THR A 30 -12.39 9.80 -11.48
CA THR A 30 -11.16 10.58 -11.45
C THR A 30 -10.79 10.79 -9.99
N VAL A 31 -9.83 10.02 -9.48
CA VAL A 31 -9.14 10.39 -8.24
C VAL A 31 -8.48 11.72 -8.55
N ALA A 32 -9.12 12.82 -8.16
CA ALA A 32 -8.54 14.14 -8.21
C ALA A 32 -7.25 14.07 -7.39
N LEU A 33 -6.11 13.90 -8.06
CA LEU A 33 -4.84 14.32 -7.51
C LEU A 33 -5.06 15.77 -7.07
N PRO A 34 -4.74 16.16 -5.83
CA PRO A 34 -5.00 17.51 -5.36
C PRO A 34 -4.37 18.49 -6.34
N ASP A 35 -5.24 19.24 -7.02
CA ASP A 35 -4.92 20.18 -8.07
C ASP A 35 -3.97 21.24 -7.49
N LYS A 36 -2.88 21.54 -8.20
CA LYS A 36 -1.96 22.64 -7.86
C LYS A 36 -2.57 24.01 -8.19
N SER A 37 -3.81 24.26 -7.76
CA SER A 37 -4.54 25.48 -8.10
C SER A 37 -5.61 25.80 -7.05
N ASN A 38 -5.19 26.12 -5.84
CA ASN A 38 -5.66 27.31 -5.12
C ASN A 38 -4.91 27.44 -3.80
N GLY A 39 -4.12 28.51 -3.69
CA GLY A 39 -3.43 28.83 -2.44
C GLY A 39 -4.42 29.23 -1.36
N TYR A 40 -4.63 28.36 -0.37
CA TYR A 40 -5.09 28.76 0.96
C TYR A 40 -4.51 27.83 2.03
N THR A 41 -3.83 28.47 2.98
CA THR A 41 -3.52 28.05 4.37
C THR A 41 -2.65 26.80 4.60
N MET A 42 -1.48 27.06 5.19
CA MET A 42 -0.71 26.07 5.95
C MET A 42 -1.58 25.42 7.02
N GLN A 43 -2.08 24.22 6.75
CA GLN A 43 -2.48 23.31 7.80
C GLN A 43 -1.29 22.40 8.05
N SER A 44 -0.74 22.50 9.27
CA SER A 44 0.16 21.49 9.84
C SER A 44 -0.62 20.16 9.90
N SER A 45 -0.66 19.43 8.79
CA SER A 45 -1.33 18.15 8.71
C SER A 45 -0.43 17.11 9.39
N THR A 46 -0.78 16.77 10.63
CA THR A 46 -0.33 15.51 11.24
C THR A 46 -0.56 14.39 10.22
N SER A 47 0.51 13.70 9.85
CA SER A 47 0.45 12.60 8.88
C SER A 47 -0.61 11.56 9.33
N PRO A 48 -1.40 11.01 8.40
CA PRO A 48 -2.39 9.99 8.74
C PRO A 48 -1.75 8.67 9.16
N PHE A 49 -0.44 8.49 8.98
CA PHE A 49 0.26 7.27 9.37
C PHE A 49 0.66 7.29 10.84
N SER A 50 0.48 6.15 11.51
CA SER A 50 1.06 5.86 12.82
C SER A 50 1.98 4.65 12.74
N LEU A 51 3.12 4.74 13.45
CA LEU A 51 4.07 3.64 13.57
C LEU A 51 3.51 2.57 14.52
N GLN A 52 3.46 1.31 14.08
CA GLN A 52 2.98 0.21 14.91
C GLN A 52 3.95 -0.05 16.08
N THR A 53 3.46 -0.64 17.17
CA THR A 53 4.19 -0.82 18.46
C THR A 53 5.54 -1.54 18.37
N ASN A 54 5.83 -2.24 17.26
CA ASN A 54 7.12 -2.90 17.01
C ASN A 54 8.06 -2.09 16.11
N ALA A 55 7.65 -0.88 15.67
CA ALA A 55 8.39 0.02 14.79
C ALA A 55 8.76 -0.52 13.39
N THR A 56 8.14 -1.62 12.95
CA THR A 56 8.46 -2.27 11.67
C THR A 56 7.51 -1.91 10.53
N SER A 57 6.37 -1.28 10.84
CA SER A 57 5.32 -1.00 9.87
C SER A 57 4.55 0.26 10.21
N LEU A 58 4.02 0.91 9.17
CA LEU A 58 3.08 2.02 9.30
C LEU A 58 1.66 1.53 9.05
N VAL A 59 0.71 2.04 9.82
CA VAL A 59 -0.73 1.85 9.61
C VAL A 59 -1.41 3.19 9.45
N TRP A 60 -2.57 3.20 8.78
CA TRP A 60 -3.39 4.39 8.73
C TRP A 60 -4.13 4.59 10.07
N SER A 61 -3.95 5.76 10.68
CA SER A 61 -4.59 6.12 11.95
C SER A 61 -6.10 6.22 11.76
N ARG A 62 -6.85 5.45 12.56
CA ARG A 62 -8.33 5.50 12.58
C ARG A 62 -8.91 6.85 13.02
N ASN A 63 -8.08 7.69 13.65
CA ASN A 63 -8.48 9.02 14.12
C ASN A 63 -8.23 10.12 13.07
N ALA A 64 -7.79 9.77 11.87
CA ALA A 64 -7.62 10.73 10.78
C ALA A 64 -9.01 11.23 10.32
N SER A 65 -9.29 12.51 10.58
CA SER A 65 -10.58 13.19 10.38
C SER A 65 -11.09 13.22 8.93
N SER A 66 -10.31 12.70 7.98
CA SER A 66 -10.62 12.65 6.54
C SER A 66 -9.95 11.44 5.89
N SER A 67 -10.53 10.24 6.07
CA SER A 67 -10.09 9.09 5.29
C SER A 67 -10.68 9.19 3.87
N PRO A 68 -9.87 9.05 2.80
CA PRO A 68 -10.39 9.04 1.43
C PRO A 68 -11.43 7.93 1.27
N THR A 69 -12.55 8.24 0.61
CA THR A 69 -13.49 7.22 0.14
C THR A 69 -12.85 6.49 -1.04
N THR A 70 -12.14 5.40 -0.75
CA THR A 70 -11.46 4.55 -1.73
C THR A 70 -11.68 3.09 -1.36
N TRP A 71 -11.64 2.22 -2.36
CA TRP A 71 -11.69 0.78 -2.17
C TRP A 71 -10.41 0.14 -2.73
N PRO A 72 -9.72 -0.74 -1.98
CA PRO A 72 -9.95 -1.08 -0.57
C PRO A 72 -9.81 0.14 0.37
N PRO A 73 -10.44 0.15 1.56
CA PRO A 73 -10.32 1.26 2.49
C PRO A 73 -8.88 1.46 2.98
N VAL A 74 -8.41 2.70 3.06
CA VAL A 74 -7.02 3.02 3.47
C VAL A 74 -6.63 2.47 4.85
N HIS A 75 -7.58 2.21 5.74
CA HIS A 75 -7.31 1.64 7.06
C HIS A 75 -6.95 0.15 7.03
N SER A 76 -7.21 -0.54 5.92
CA SER A 76 -6.71 -1.91 5.68
C SER A 76 -5.22 -1.93 5.33
N MET A 77 -4.63 -0.77 5.00
CA MET A 77 -3.23 -0.66 4.60
C MET A 77 -2.28 -0.80 5.78
N GLN A 78 -1.25 -1.61 5.56
CA GLN A 78 -0.02 -1.67 6.37
C GLN A 78 1.18 -1.51 5.44
N VAL A 79 2.09 -0.60 5.76
CA VAL A 79 3.29 -0.35 4.96
C VAL A 79 4.47 -1.06 5.60
N TRP A 80 5.16 -1.87 4.81
CA TRP A 80 6.34 -2.62 5.21
C TRP A 80 7.53 -2.27 4.32
N LEU A 81 8.73 -2.28 4.89
CA LEU A 81 9.96 -2.19 4.11
C LEU A 81 10.38 -3.61 3.72
N SER A 82 10.65 -3.85 2.44
CA SER A 82 11.14 -5.16 1.99
C SER A 82 12.59 -5.39 2.41
N ASP A 83 12.95 -6.65 2.60
CA ASP A 83 14.37 -7.02 2.60
C ASP A 83 14.99 -6.84 1.20
N ILE A 84 16.32 -6.72 1.17
CA ILE A 84 17.08 -6.76 -0.08
C ILE A 84 16.82 -8.08 -0.81
N GLY A 85 16.59 -8.01 -2.12
CA GLY A 85 16.29 -9.19 -2.94
C GLY A 85 14.87 -9.72 -2.77
N GLN A 86 13.99 -9.04 -2.02
CA GLN A 86 12.59 -9.40 -1.92
C GLN A 86 11.67 -8.47 -2.70
N ALA A 87 10.53 -9.01 -3.15
CA ALA A 87 9.45 -8.26 -3.77
C ALA A 87 8.37 -7.90 -2.74
N CYS A 88 7.49 -6.97 -3.07
CA CYS A 88 6.37 -6.65 -2.18
C CYS A 88 5.38 -7.80 -2.04
N THR A 89 5.23 -8.65 -3.06
CA THR A 89 4.44 -9.88 -2.97
C THR A 89 4.94 -10.80 -1.86
N SER A 90 6.24 -11.10 -1.81
CA SER A 90 6.82 -11.98 -0.78
C SER A 90 6.85 -11.31 0.60
N THR A 91 7.15 -10.01 0.65
CA THR A 91 7.18 -9.24 1.90
C THR A 91 5.81 -9.26 2.58
N CYS A 92 4.74 -8.90 1.88
CA CYS A 92 3.39 -8.94 2.43
C CYS A 92 2.99 -10.36 2.85
N GLN A 93 3.31 -11.37 2.04
CA GLN A 93 2.98 -12.76 2.34
C GLN A 93 3.64 -13.26 3.63
N GLN A 94 4.90 -12.89 3.90
CA GLN A 94 5.60 -13.24 5.15
C GLN A 94 4.92 -12.68 6.40
N HIS A 95 4.25 -11.54 6.26
CA HIS A 95 3.45 -10.92 7.33
C HIS A 95 1.99 -11.42 7.36
N GLY A 96 1.63 -12.42 6.56
CA GLY A 96 0.25 -12.92 6.49
C GLY A 96 -0.71 -11.92 5.85
N LEU A 97 -0.21 -11.11 4.92
CA LEU A 97 -0.93 -10.06 4.19
C LEU A 97 -0.82 -10.30 2.68
N VAL A 98 -1.48 -9.46 1.89
CA VAL A 98 -1.34 -9.42 0.42
C VAL A 98 -0.92 -8.02 -0.02
N CYS A 99 -0.09 -7.90 -1.05
CA CYS A 99 0.29 -6.59 -1.61
C CYS A 99 -0.92 -5.95 -2.31
N GLU A 100 -1.19 -4.68 -2.02
CA GLU A 100 -2.31 -3.92 -2.59
C GLU A 100 -1.77 -2.76 -3.44
N PRO A 101 -1.74 -2.89 -4.77
CA PRO A 101 -1.14 -1.89 -5.65
C PRO A 101 -1.87 -0.53 -5.61
N GLU A 102 -3.16 -0.49 -5.31
CA GLU A 102 -3.91 0.77 -5.21
C GLU A 102 -3.36 1.72 -4.14
N PHE A 103 -2.64 1.18 -3.17
CA PHE A 103 -2.10 1.93 -2.05
C PHE A 103 -0.74 2.59 -2.32
N PHE A 104 -0.06 2.26 -3.43
CA PHE A 104 1.21 2.89 -3.77
C PHE A 104 1.11 4.43 -3.85
N LYS A 105 -0.01 4.96 -4.36
CA LYS A 105 -0.27 6.41 -4.46
C LYS A 105 -0.24 7.13 -3.11
N PHE A 106 -0.57 6.44 -2.02
CA PHE A 106 -0.57 7.02 -0.67
C PHE A 106 0.82 7.01 -0.03
N ILE A 107 1.65 6.01 -0.36
CA ILE A 107 2.98 5.82 0.24
C ILE A 107 4.13 6.43 -0.57
N ASN A 108 3.86 6.89 -1.79
CA ASN A 108 4.84 7.50 -2.68
C ASN A 108 5.20 8.95 -2.28
N LYS A 109 5.64 9.16 -1.03
CA LYS A 109 6.00 10.47 -0.48
C LYS A 109 7.21 10.36 0.44
N LYS A 110 8.03 11.41 0.50
CA LYS A 110 9.23 11.46 1.35
C LYS A 110 8.91 11.24 2.83
N GLU A 111 7.78 11.78 3.28
CA GLU A 111 7.38 11.76 4.69
C GLU A 111 7.16 10.33 5.19
N VAL A 112 6.75 9.40 4.30
CA VAL A 112 6.50 8.00 4.67
C VAL A 112 7.80 7.28 5.05
N PHE A 113 8.90 7.56 4.35
CA PHE A 113 10.23 7.06 4.73
C PHE A 113 10.65 7.59 6.11
N GLN A 114 10.47 8.88 6.35
CA GLN A 114 10.82 9.51 7.62
C GLN A 114 10.03 8.92 8.80
N GLN A 115 8.75 8.61 8.58
CA GLN A 115 7.90 7.97 9.58
C GLN A 115 8.31 6.52 9.92
N LEU A 116 8.99 5.85 9.00
CA LEU A 116 9.66 4.56 9.23
C LEU A 116 11.07 4.70 9.82
N ASN A 117 11.45 5.92 10.25
CA ASN A 117 12.80 6.25 10.72
C ASN A 117 13.90 6.01 9.65
N ILE A 118 13.53 6.06 8.37
CA ILE A 118 14.49 5.98 7.26
C ILE A 118 14.97 7.39 6.94
N VAL A 119 16.28 7.60 7.03
CA VAL A 119 16.92 8.87 6.68
C VAL A 119 17.25 8.85 5.19
N CYS A 120 16.64 9.78 4.45
CA CYS A 120 16.92 10.00 3.04
C CYS A 120 17.81 11.25 2.89
N ASP A 121 19.06 11.08 2.48
CA ASP A 121 19.98 12.18 2.17
C ASP A 121 19.42 13.01 1.01
N ASN A 122 19.04 12.32 -0.06
CA ASN A 122 18.33 12.87 -1.20
C ASN A 122 17.05 12.08 -1.49
N THR A 123 16.11 12.74 -2.17
CA THR A 123 14.89 12.11 -2.65
C THR A 123 14.69 12.46 -4.10
N GLU A 124 14.71 11.45 -4.96
CA GLU A 124 14.54 11.61 -6.40
C GLU A 124 13.20 11.06 -6.88
N SER A 125 12.68 11.60 -7.97
CA SER A 125 11.44 11.12 -8.58
C SER A 125 11.72 10.69 -10.02
N GLU A 126 11.66 9.38 -10.24
CA GLU A 126 12.10 8.71 -11.45
C GLU A 126 11.10 7.63 -11.90
N MET A 127 11.23 7.18 -13.16
CA MET A 127 10.37 6.14 -13.72
C MET A 127 11.02 4.77 -13.57
N ASN A 128 10.61 4.00 -12.56
CA ASN A 128 11.10 2.64 -12.37
C ASN A 128 10.06 1.80 -11.63
N HIS A 129 9.73 0.62 -12.15
CA HIS A 129 8.74 -0.28 -11.55
C HIS A 129 9.04 -0.75 -10.12
N LEU A 130 10.27 -0.55 -9.63
CA LEU A 130 10.67 -0.91 -8.27
C LEU A 130 10.40 0.18 -7.22
N TYR A 131 10.08 1.41 -7.64
CA TYR A 131 9.86 2.54 -6.72
C TYR A 131 8.40 2.56 -6.21
N PRO A 132 8.15 3.05 -4.98
CA PRO A 132 9.08 3.72 -4.07
C PRO A 132 10.05 2.78 -3.33
N ALA A 133 11.30 3.21 -3.17
CA ALA A 133 12.36 2.41 -2.57
C ALA A 133 13.48 3.25 -1.95
N VAL A 134 14.31 2.64 -1.10
CA VAL A 134 15.54 3.24 -0.56
C VAL A 134 16.76 2.41 -0.97
N ALA A 135 17.83 3.08 -1.37
CA ALA A 135 19.15 2.50 -1.58
C ALA A 135 19.99 2.71 -0.31
N GLU A 136 19.99 1.71 0.58
CA GLU A 136 20.64 1.79 1.90
C GLU A 136 22.11 2.23 1.82
N ASN A 137 22.83 1.76 0.79
CA ASN A 137 24.26 2.02 0.59
C ASN A 137 24.60 3.51 0.39
N VAL A 138 23.62 4.30 -0.09
CA VAL A 138 23.81 5.70 -0.52
C VAL A 138 22.87 6.65 0.23
N GLY A 139 21.96 6.12 1.06
CA GLY A 139 20.96 6.95 1.74
C GLY A 139 19.98 7.64 0.79
N GLU A 140 19.85 7.17 -0.46
CA GLU A 140 18.97 7.77 -1.47
C GLU A 140 17.60 7.11 -1.48
N CYS A 141 16.55 7.92 -1.42
CA CYS A 141 15.16 7.46 -1.54
C CYS A 141 14.59 7.83 -2.90
N TYR A 142 13.85 6.92 -3.51
CA TYR A 142 13.27 7.09 -4.83
C TYR A 142 11.75 7.02 -4.75
N LEU A 143 11.11 7.99 -5.38
CA LEU A 143 9.67 8.06 -5.59
C LEU A 143 9.36 7.70 -7.04
N GLN A 144 8.23 7.05 -7.25
CA GLN A 144 7.70 6.77 -8.58
C GLN A 144 7.20 8.06 -9.23
N LYS A 145 7.65 8.34 -10.46
CA LYS A 145 7.16 9.44 -11.29
C LYS A 145 5.99 9.04 -12.20
N GLU A 146 5.95 7.78 -12.65
CA GLU A 146 4.92 7.25 -13.55
C GLU A 146 4.00 6.28 -12.79
N PRO A 147 2.76 6.69 -12.41
CA PRO A 147 1.85 5.85 -11.62
C PRO A 147 1.55 4.48 -12.25
N LEU A 148 1.57 4.37 -13.59
CA LEU A 148 1.35 3.09 -14.28
C LEU A 148 2.46 2.05 -14.02
N LEU A 149 3.61 2.48 -13.48
CA LEU A 149 4.71 1.59 -13.15
C LEU A 149 4.67 1.07 -11.71
N PHE A 150 3.70 1.47 -10.88
CA PHE A 150 3.55 0.86 -9.56
C PHE A 150 3.36 -0.66 -9.69
N SER A 151 4.14 -1.42 -8.92
CA SER A 151 4.17 -2.88 -9.07
C SER A 151 4.42 -3.59 -7.76
N CYS A 152 3.60 -4.58 -7.43
CA CYS A 152 3.90 -5.50 -6.32
C CYS A 152 5.06 -6.45 -6.65
N ALA A 153 5.27 -6.75 -7.92
CA ALA A 153 6.32 -7.64 -8.40
C ALA A 153 7.66 -6.92 -8.55
N GLY A 154 8.73 -7.69 -8.66
CA GLY A 154 10.09 -7.18 -8.83
C GLY A 154 10.82 -7.00 -7.50
N CYS A 155 12.10 -7.34 -7.52
CA CYS A 155 13.03 -7.23 -6.39
C CYS A 155 14.36 -6.64 -6.87
N SER A 156 15.18 -6.18 -5.95
CA SER A 156 16.51 -5.65 -6.24
C SER A 156 17.48 -5.97 -5.13
N THR A 157 18.72 -6.26 -5.48
CA THR A 157 19.81 -6.38 -4.51
C THR A 157 20.35 -5.01 -4.07
N LYS A 158 19.89 -3.92 -4.69
CA LYS A 158 20.33 -2.54 -4.40
C LYS A 158 19.31 -1.73 -3.61
N TYR A 159 18.05 -2.17 -3.61
CA TYR A 159 16.94 -1.38 -3.08
C TYR A 159 16.10 -2.20 -2.12
N GLN A 160 15.70 -1.58 -1.02
CA GLN A 160 14.59 -2.01 -0.18
C GLN A 160 13.34 -1.23 -0.58
N ARG A 161 12.24 -1.92 -0.81
CA ARG A 161 11.02 -1.35 -1.38
C ARG A 161 10.04 -1.00 -0.28
N LEU A 162 9.36 0.14 -0.39
CA LEU A 162 8.17 0.40 0.43
C LEU A 162 6.99 -0.37 -0.16
N CYS A 163 6.46 -1.31 0.60
CA CYS A 163 5.46 -2.26 0.17
C CYS A 163 4.13 -2.00 0.87
N PRO A 164 3.09 -1.61 0.12
CA PRO A 164 1.75 -1.47 0.65
C PRO A 164 1.09 -2.85 0.71
N CYS A 165 0.85 -3.31 1.92
CA CYS A 165 0.14 -4.56 2.19
C CYS A 165 -1.26 -4.27 2.70
N ARG A 166 -2.18 -5.21 2.53
CA ARG A 166 -3.48 -5.22 3.20
C ARG A 166 -3.77 -6.59 3.79
N ASP A 167 -4.66 -6.59 4.77
CA ASP A 167 -5.22 -7.84 5.29
C ASP A 167 -6.19 -8.47 4.29
N TYR A 168 -6.63 -9.69 4.62
CA TYR A 168 -7.62 -10.42 3.84
C TYR A 168 -8.49 -11.29 4.74
N ARG A 169 -9.68 -11.64 4.26
CA ARG A 169 -10.57 -12.60 4.92
C ARG A 169 -10.06 -14.01 4.65
N LYS A 170 -9.85 -14.81 5.69
CA LYS A 170 -9.37 -16.20 5.53
C LYS A 170 -10.31 -16.99 4.61
N GLY A 171 -9.74 -17.58 3.56
CA GLY A 171 -10.52 -18.27 2.53
C GLY A 171 -11.13 -17.36 1.47
N GLN A 172 -10.87 -16.05 1.48
CA GLN A 172 -11.27 -15.07 0.46
C GLN A 172 -10.18 -13.99 0.32
N VAL A 173 -9.06 -14.32 -0.33
CA VAL A 173 -7.87 -13.43 -0.37
C VAL A 173 -8.14 -12.10 -1.10
N ALA A 174 -9.12 -12.12 -2.01
CA ALA A 174 -9.56 -10.96 -2.77
C ALA A 174 -10.07 -9.80 -1.91
N LEU A 175 -10.60 -10.06 -0.70
CA LEU A 175 -11.28 -9.06 0.12
C LEU A 175 -10.56 -8.88 1.45
N CYS A 176 -10.27 -7.62 1.83
CA CYS A 176 -9.88 -7.26 3.19
C CYS A 176 -11.03 -7.47 4.19
N GLN A 177 -10.75 -7.43 5.50
CA GLN A 177 -11.79 -7.58 6.53
C GLN A 177 -12.92 -6.56 6.38
N ASP A 178 -12.57 -5.33 5.98
CA ASP A 178 -13.50 -4.20 5.85
C ASP A 178 -13.82 -3.87 4.36
N CYS A 179 -13.74 -4.86 3.46
CA CYS A 179 -13.95 -4.68 2.01
C CYS A 179 -15.37 -4.98 1.53
N LEU A 180 -16.31 -5.26 2.44
CA LEU A 180 -17.73 -5.52 2.17
C LEU A 180 -18.64 -4.45 2.75
#